data_AF-A0A183HGM5-F1
#
_entry.id   AF-A0A183HGM5-F1
#
_cell.length_a   1.000
_cell.length_b   1.000
_cell.length_c   1.000
_cell.angle_alpha   90.00
_cell.angle_beta   90.00
_cell.angle_gamma   90.00
#
_symmetry.space_group_name_H-M   'P 1'
#
loop_
_entity.id
_entity.type
_entity.pdbx_description
1 polymer ?
#
loop_
_entity_poly.entity_id
_entity_poly.type
_entity_poly.pdbx_seq_one_letter_code
_entity_poly.pdbx_strand_id
1 'polypeptide(L)'
;MLDLTRIPVPKDFADGIWQFVLNETVEYLAKYSNLRFFSGAIYDQDGDGVRDSDEIIRKSNPSHLFFVLMWCENNVLISHTLCKDVIFIPYILPVKGRNLNCLKSSEYLYDNTARMRDIELLTGMEFFTNRSIWSDVEAIQLRTLLPERKRHRDDDI
;
A
#
# COMPACT_ATOMS: atom_id res chain seq x y z
N MET A 1 -12.91 -4.44 19.81
CA MET A 1 -13.14 -3.01 19.49
C MET A 1 -11.95 -2.60 18.64
N LEU A 2 -12.10 -2.64 17.31
CA LEU A 2 -11.10 -2.04 16.42
C LEU A 2 -11.21 -0.54 16.69
N ASP A 3 -10.17 0.02 17.31
CA ASP A 3 -10.05 1.46 17.47
C ASP A 3 -9.96 2.05 16.06
N LEU A 4 -11.10 2.48 15.52
CA LEU A 4 -11.18 3.02 14.17
C LEU A 4 -10.52 4.39 14.20
N THR A 5 -9.21 4.43 14.02
CA THR A 5 -8.47 5.65 13.73
C THR A 5 -9.05 6.25 12.45
N ARG A 6 -9.81 7.33 12.60
CA ARG A 6 -10.37 8.09 11.48
C ARG A 6 -9.30 9.02 10.93
N ILE A 7 -9.09 8.97 9.62
CA ILE A 7 -8.15 9.85 8.93
C ILE A 7 -8.96 10.89 8.15
N PRO A 8 -8.74 12.20 8.35
CA PRO A 8 -9.43 13.23 7.58
C PRO A 8 -8.92 13.23 6.14
N VAL A 9 -9.83 13.05 5.18
CA VAL A 9 -9.54 13.11 3.74
C VAL A 9 -10.61 13.94 3.01
N PRO A 10 -10.29 14.55 1.85
CA PRO A 10 -11.29 15.20 1.02
C PRO A 10 -12.40 14.25 0.58
N LYS A 11 -13.63 14.75 0.46
CA LYS A 11 -14.79 13.95 0.02
C LYS A 11 -14.56 13.31 -1.36
N ASP A 12 -14.00 14.07 -2.31
CA ASP A 12 -13.71 13.57 -3.66
C ASP A 12 -12.68 12.44 -3.68
N PHE A 13 -11.75 12.43 -2.72
CA PHE A 13 -10.80 11.33 -2.55
C PHE A 13 -11.52 10.06 -2.06
N ALA A 14 -12.34 10.22 -1.03
CA ALA A 14 -13.08 9.12 -0.41
C ALA A 14 -14.09 8.47 -1.38
N ASP A 15 -14.92 9.30 -2.02
CA ASP A 15 -15.97 8.84 -2.94
C ASP A 15 -15.41 8.42 -4.33
N GLY A 16 -14.19 8.85 -4.65
CA GLY A 16 -13.53 8.59 -5.92
C GLY A 16 -12.55 7.41 -5.84
N ILE A 17 -11.25 7.73 -5.83
CA ILE A 17 -10.20 6.71 -5.92
C ILE A 17 -10.23 5.72 -4.76
N TRP A 18 -10.59 6.15 -3.55
CA TRP A 18 -10.62 5.26 -2.41
C TRP A 18 -11.74 4.22 -2.53
N GLN A 19 -12.93 4.62 -3.00
CA GLN A 19 -14.00 3.67 -3.29
C GLN A 19 -13.58 2.65 -4.36
N PHE A 20 -12.82 3.07 -5.38
CA PHE A 20 -12.24 2.16 -6.37
C PHE A 20 -11.26 1.16 -5.72
N VAL A 21 -10.35 1.62 -4.85
CA VAL A 21 -9.42 0.75 -4.10
C VAL A 21 -10.16 -0.29 -3.27
N LEU A 22 -11.24 0.09 -2.58
CA LEU A 22 -12.04 -0.84 -1.79
C LEU A 22 -12.71 -1.91 -2.66
N ASN A 23 -13.25 -1.52 -3.82
CA ASN A 23 -13.86 -2.48 -4.75
C ASN A 23 -12.82 -3.46 -5.30
N GLU A 24 -11.66 -2.98 -5.76
CA GLU A 24 -10.55 -3.83 -6.22
C GLU A 24 -10.10 -4.79 -5.10
N THR A 25 -10.02 -4.31 -3.86
CA THR A 25 -9.63 -5.15 -2.72
C THR A 25 -10.59 -6.32 -2.51
N VAL A 26 -11.91 -6.13 -2.74
CA VAL A 26 -12.90 -7.21 -2.68
C VAL A 26 -12.65 -8.24 -3.78
N GLU A 27 -12.31 -7.81 -4.99
CA GLU A 27 -11.96 -8.73 -6.09
C GLU A 27 -10.70 -9.53 -5.79
N TYR A 28 -9.66 -8.88 -5.26
CA TYR A 28 -8.44 -9.55 -4.81
C TYR A 28 -8.73 -10.54 -3.69
N LEU A 29 -9.62 -10.22 -2.75
CA LEU A 29 -9.98 -11.12 -1.65
C LEU A 29 -10.72 -12.36 -2.16
N ALA A 30 -11.60 -12.19 -3.16
CA ALA A 30 -12.29 -13.31 -3.79
C ALA A 30 -11.32 -14.23 -4.56
N LYS A 31 -10.29 -13.65 -5.17
CA LYS A 31 -9.26 -14.39 -5.92
C LYS A 31 -8.20 -15.05 -5.03
N TYR A 32 -7.80 -14.37 -3.96
CA TYR A 32 -6.74 -14.78 -3.04
C TYR A 32 -7.31 -14.86 -1.63
N SER A 33 -7.71 -16.07 -1.22
CA SER A 33 -8.42 -16.34 0.04
C SER A 33 -7.67 -15.94 1.33
N ASN A 34 -6.39 -15.56 1.23
CA ASN A 34 -5.53 -15.16 2.35
C ASN A 34 -4.96 -13.73 2.18
N LEU A 35 -5.73 -12.83 1.57
CA LEU A 35 -5.33 -11.43 1.39
C LEU A 35 -5.19 -10.70 2.74
N ARG A 36 -4.05 -10.04 2.92
CA ARG A 36 -3.80 -9.06 3.98
C ARG A 36 -3.85 -7.67 3.37
N PHE A 37 -4.52 -6.77 4.09
CA PHE A 37 -4.62 -5.36 3.75
C PHE A 37 -4.00 -4.54 4.87
N PHE A 38 -2.91 -3.83 4.56
CA PHE A 38 -2.31 -2.86 5.48
C PHE A 38 -2.56 -1.47 4.92
N SER A 39 -2.88 -0.49 5.76
CA SER A 39 -3.01 0.90 5.32
C SER A 39 -2.70 1.87 6.45
N GLY A 40 -2.42 3.11 6.09
CA GLY A 40 -2.17 4.19 7.05
C GLY A 40 -1.92 5.54 6.39
N ALA A 41 -1.85 6.56 7.23
CA ALA A 41 -1.53 7.92 6.83
C ALA A 41 -0.02 8.12 6.65
N ILE A 42 0.34 8.95 5.67
CA ILE A 42 1.68 9.47 5.46
C ILE A 42 1.63 10.98 5.60
N TYR A 43 2.68 11.52 6.22
CA TYR A 43 2.89 12.93 6.42
C TYR A 43 4.30 13.26 5.90
N ASP A 44 4.31 13.91 4.75
CA ASP A 44 5.46 14.37 3.99
C ASP A 44 5.06 15.72 3.37
N GLN A 45 5.00 16.76 4.21
CA GLN A 45 4.52 18.07 3.82
C GLN A 45 5.55 18.83 2.97
N ASP A 46 6.84 18.58 3.18
CA ASP A 46 7.93 19.21 2.42
C ASP A 46 8.31 18.43 1.14
N GLY A 47 7.82 17.20 0.99
CA GLY A 47 7.96 16.41 -0.23
C GLY A 47 9.35 15.81 -0.40
N ASP A 48 10.08 15.58 0.71
CA ASP A 48 11.43 15.03 0.68
C ASP A 48 11.47 13.49 0.61
N GLY A 49 10.30 12.85 0.70
CA GLY A 49 10.16 11.40 0.66
C GLY A 49 10.48 10.71 1.98
N VAL A 50 10.51 11.45 3.08
CA VAL A 50 10.76 10.97 4.44
C VAL A 50 9.63 11.42 5.36
N ARG A 51 9.38 10.64 6.41
CA ARG A 51 8.40 10.98 7.42
C ARG A 51 8.72 12.32 8.09
N ASP A 52 7.73 13.20 8.12
CA ASP A 52 7.77 14.43 8.90
C ASP A 52 8.01 14.20 10.41
N SER A 53 8.43 15.27 11.09
CA SER A 53 8.52 15.30 12.55
C SER A 53 7.14 15.22 13.22
N ASP A 54 7.09 14.69 14.45
CA ASP A 54 5.84 14.59 15.22
C ASP A 54 5.15 15.95 15.44
N GLU A 55 5.92 17.04 15.47
CA GLU A 55 5.37 18.39 15.59
C GLU A 55 4.59 18.79 14.34
N ILE A 56 5.14 18.51 13.15
CA ILE A 56 4.49 18.79 11.87
C ILE A 56 3.25 17.91 11.73
N ILE A 57 3.39 16.61 12.00
CA ILE A 57 2.30 15.61 11.91
C ILE A 57 1.08 16.02 12.75
N ARG A 58 1.29 16.49 13.99
CA ARG A 58 0.18 16.89 14.87
C ARG A 58 -0.58 18.14 14.38
N LYS A 59 0.02 18.92 13.49
CA LYS A 59 -0.52 20.20 12.99
C LYS A 59 -1.01 20.10 11.54
N SER A 60 -0.80 18.97 10.86
CA SER A 60 -1.09 18.79 9.45
C SER A 60 -2.13 17.71 9.18
N ASN A 61 -2.73 17.77 8.00
CA ASN A 61 -3.48 16.65 7.45
C ASN A 61 -2.50 15.72 6.70
N PRO A 62 -2.81 14.42 6.57
CA PRO A 62 -2.00 13.51 5.79
C PRO A 62 -1.80 14.04 4.37
N SER A 63 -0.56 13.99 3.89
CA SER A 63 -0.21 14.29 2.50
C SER A 63 -0.57 13.13 1.58
N HIS A 64 -0.43 11.89 2.08
CA HIS A 64 -0.68 10.66 1.35
C HIS A 64 -1.36 9.62 2.24
N LEU A 65 -1.97 8.61 1.61
CA LEU A 65 -2.32 7.34 2.25
C LEU A 65 -1.50 6.25 1.59
N PHE A 66 -0.95 5.34 2.38
CA PHE A 66 -0.45 4.09 1.84
C PHE A 66 -1.46 2.97 2.04
N PHE A 67 -1.39 1.99 1.15
CA PHE A 67 -1.91 0.67 1.45
C PHE A 67 -1.11 -0.41 0.75
N VAL A 68 -1.18 -1.63 1.28
CA VAL A 68 -0.47 -2.79 0.77
C VAL A 68 -1.43 -3.95 0.70
N LEU A 69 -1.61 -4.48 -0.52
CA LEU A 69 -2.23 -5.78 -0.76
C LEU A 69 -1.14 -6.83 -0.64
N MET A 70 -1.31 -7.84 0.21
CA MET A 70 -0.30 -8.89 0.41
C MET A 70 -0.95 -10.27 0.54
N TRP A 71 -0.41 -11.28 -0.13
CA TRP A 71 -0.85 -12.68 -0.02
C TRP A 71 0.32 -13.63 -0.18
N CYS A 72 0.09 -14.93 0.00
CA CYS A 72 1.12 -15.96 -0.09
C CYS A 72 1.19 -16.53 -1.51
N GLU A 73 2.40 -16.71 -2.04
CA GLU A 73 2.61 -17.46 -3.27
C GLU A 73 2.22 -18.93 -3.01
N ASN A 74 1.32 -19.48 -3.83
CA ASN A 74 0.80 -20.86 -3.74
C ASN A 74 -0.02 -21.22 -2.48
N ASN A 75 -0.50 -20.25 -1.70
CA ASN A 75 -1.27 -20.50 -0.45
C ASN A 75 -0.53 -21.36 0.60
N VAL A 76 0.79 -21.53 0.49
CA VAL A 76 1.56 -22.31 1.46
C VAL A 76 1.82 -21.46 2.69
N LEU A 77 1.10 -21.79 3.76
CA LEU A 77 1.18 -21.13 5.05
C LEU A 77 2.18 -21.87 5.96
N ILE A 78 3.14 -21.15 6.52
CA ILE A 78 3.98 -21.63 7.64
C ILE A 78 3.13 -21.71 8.92
N SER A 79 2.13 -20.83 9.06
CA SER A 79 1.09 -20.87 10.08
C SER A 79 -0.17 -20.17 9.57
N HIS A 80 -1.29 -20.21 10.31
CA HIS A 80 -2.52 -19.48 9.96
C HIS A 80 -2.30 -17.99 9.59
N THR A 81 -1.20 -17.37 10.03
CA THR A 81 -0.91 -15.96 9.83
C THR A 81 0.35 -15.65 9.04
N LEU A 82 1.10 -16.65 8.56
CA LEU A 82 2.47 -16.43 8.14
C LEU A 82 2.84 -17.29 6.93
N CYS A 83 3.47 -16.68 5.94
CA CYS A 83 4.08 -17.37 4.80
C CYS A 83 5.42 -16.71 4.47
N LYS A 84 6.39 -17.52 4.01
CA LYS A 84 7.72 -17.02 3.63
C LYS A 84 7.67 -16.35 2.27
N ASP A 85 7.04 -17.03 1.31
CA ASP A 85 6.92 -16.57 -0.07
C ASP A 85 5.68 -15.67 -0.18
N VAL A 86 5.93 -14.37 -0.09
CA VAL A 86 4.90 -13.33 -0.11
C VAL A 86 4.89 -12.61 -1.45
N ILE A 87 3.70 -12.36 -1.97
CA ILE A 87 3.47 -11.41 -3.06
C ILE A 87 2.77 -10.20 -2.45
N PHE A 88 3.22 -9.01 -2.82
CA PHE A 88 2.63 -7.78 -2.34
C PHE A 88 2.61 -6.71 -3.43
N ILE A 89 1.66 -5.79 -3.30
CA ILE A 89 1.55 -4.60 -4.14
C ILE A 89 1.38 -3.39 -3.21
N PRO A 90 2.43 -2.58 -3.01
CA PRO A 90 2.38 -1.38 -2.20
C PRO A 90 1.95 -0.19 -3.05
N TYR A 91 1.13 0.69 -2.47
CA TYR A 91 0.68 1.92 -3.09
C TYR A 91 0.86 3.09 -2.14
N ILE A 92 1.18 4.26 -2.70
CA ILE A 92 1.22 5.55 -1.99
C ILE A 92 0.36 6.53 -2.78
N LEU A 93 -0.84 6.82 -2.29
CA LEU A 93 -1.80 7.70 -2.95
C LEU A 93 -1.78 9.11 -2.34
N PRO A 94 -1.64 10.17 -3.15
CA PRO A 94 -1.73 11.53 -2.62
C PRO A 94 -3.17 11.85 -2.20
N VAL A 95 -3.29 12.38 -0.98
CA VAL A 95 -4.56 12.85 -0.43
C VAL A 95 -4.83 14.25 -0.95
N LYS A 96 -5.40 14.30 -2.16
CA LYS A 96 -5.83 15.54 -2.82
C LYS A 96 -7.33 15.47 -3.07
N GLY A 97 -7.97 16.63 -3.18
CA GLY A 97 -9.39 16.71 -3.52
C GLY A 97 -9.64 16.23 -4.95
N ARG A 98 -9.70 17.17 -5.90
CA ARG A 98 -9.93 16.82 -7.29
C ARG A 98 -8.66 16.25 -7.93
N ASN A 99 -8.74 15.03 -8.46
CA ASN A 99 -7.69 14.47 -9.30
C ASN A 99 -7.79 15.07 -10.72
N LEU A 100 -6.70 15.67 -11.21
CA LEU A 100 -6.62 16.37 -12.49
C LEU A 100 -5.69 15.67 -13.50
N ASN A 101 -5.30 14.43 -13.24
CA ASN A 101 -4.35 13.69 -14.08
C ASN A 101 -4.95 13.11 -15.38
N CYS A 102 -6.27 13.20 -15.56
CA CYS A 102 -7.02 12.63 -16.71
C CYS A 102 -6.85 11.10 -16.90
N LEU A 103 -6.35 10.37 -15.90
CA LEU A 103 -6.17 8.93 -15.94
C LEU A 103 -7.44 8.20 -15.48
N LYS A 104 -7.62 6.97 -15.95
CA LYS A 104 -8.59 6.05 -15.33
C LYS A 104 -8.11 5.69 -13.92
N SER A 105 -9.03 5.31 -13.03
CA SER A 105 -8.68 4.94 -11.64
C SER A 105 -7.65 3.82 -11.57
N SER A 106 -7.73 2.82 -12.46
CA SER A 106 -6.78 1.70 -12.53
C SER A 106 -5.38 2.15 -12.96
N GLU A 107 -5.29 3.02 -13.96
CA GLU A 107 -4.01 3.60 -14.43
C GLU A 107 -3.40 4.49 -13.36
N TYR A 108 -4.22 5.32 -12.71
CA TYR A 108 -3.77 6.16 -11.61
C TYR A 108 -3.25 5.34 -10.44
N LEU A 109 -3.98 4.29 -10.04
CA LEU A 109 -3.54 3.41 -8.97
C LEU A 109 -2.21 2.75 -9.32
N TYR A 110 -2.08 2.25 -10.55
CA TYR A 110 -0.86 1.66 -11.06
C TYR A 110 0.33 2.65 -11.03
N ASP A 111 0.14 3.89 -11.48
CA ASP A 111 1.18 4.92 -11.49
C ASP A 111 1.65 5.32 -10.07
N ASN A 112 0.86 5.00 -9.05
CA ASN A 112 1.19 5.22 -7.64
C ASN A 112 1.65 3.95 -6.91
N THR A 113 2.04 2.91 -7.66
CA THR A 113 2.71 1.74 -7.09
C THR A 113 4.09 2.15 -6.56
N ALA A 114 4.47 1.64 -5.40
CA ALA A 114 5.72 1.97 -4.73
C ALA A 114 6.44 0.71 -4.25
N ARG A 115 7.65 0.87 -3.73
CA ARG A 115 8.33 -0.20 -2.97
C ARG A 115 7.86 -0.15 -1.53
N MET A 116 7.96 -1.28 -0.82
CA MET A 116 7.72 -1.27 0.64
C MET A 116 8.69 -0.32 1.35
N ARG A 117 9.93 -0.19 0.85
CA ARG A 117 10.93 0.74 1.38
C ARG A 117 10.48 2.20 1.32
N ASP A 118 9.73 2.59 0.30
CA ASP A 118 9.24 3.97 0.17
C ASP A 118 8.23 4.26 1.30
N ILE A 119 7.36 3.29 1.61
CA ILE A 119 6.43 3.37 2.76
C ILE A 119 7.21 3.43 4.08
N GLU A 120 8.25 2.60 4.26
CA GLU A 120 9.09 2.64 5.47
C GLU A 120 9.71 4.02 5.70
N LEU A 121 10.26 4.64 4.66
CA LEU A 121 10.85 5.99 4.74
C LEU A 121 9.82 7.04 5.14
N LEU A 122 8.63 6.98 4.54
CA LEU A 122 7.53 7.96 4.73
C LEU A 122 6.75 7.78 6.03
N THR A 123 6.88 6.63 6.70
CA THR A 123 6.11 6.31 7.92
C THR A 123 6.97 6.07 9.15
N GLY A 124 8.26 5.79 8.95
CA GLY A 124 9.16 5.32 10.01
C GLY A 124 8.88 3.87 10.46
N MET A 125 8.01 3.14 9.77
CA MET A 125 7.75 1.72 10.03
C MET A 125 8.82 0.83 9.37
N GLU A 126 8.88 -0.44 9.77
CA GLU A 126 9.74 -1.44 9.16
C GLU A 126 8.94 -2.72 8.87
N PHE A 127 9.13 -3.30 7.68
CA PHE A 127 8.49 -4.54 7.27
C PHE A 127 9.47 -5.72 7.26
N PHE A 128 8.93 -6.94 7.27
CA PHE A 128 9.71 -8.19 7.21
C PHE A 128 10.77 -8.30 8.31
N THR A 129 10.48 -7.84 9.53
CA THR A 129 11.44 -7.73 10.65
C THR A 129 11.76 -9.06 11.34
N ASN A 130 10.95 -10.11 11.14
CA ASN A 130 11.16 -11.39 11.78
C ASN A 130 12.27 -12.20 11.07
N ARG A 131 13.47 -12.19 11.68
CA ARG A 131 14.67 -12.84 11.17
C ARG A 131 14.66 -14.37 11.21
N SER A 132 13.70 -14.98 11.91
CA SER A 132 13.48 -16.43 11.84
C SER A 132 12.75 -16.87 10.57
N ILE A 133 12.17 -15.93 9.82
CA ILE A 133 11.42 -16.18 8.57
C ILE A 133 12.23 -15.69 7.36
N TRP A 134 12.66 -14.42 7.43
CA TRP A 134 13.40 -13.76 6.36
C TRP A 134 14.77 -13.36 6.87
N SER A 135 15.83 -13.87 6.25
CA SER A 135 17.20 -13.36 6.44
C SER A 135 17.31 -11.89 6.10
N ASP A 136 18.40 -11.22 6.52
CA ASP A 136 18.61 -9.80 6.20
C ASP A 136 18.61 -9.53 4.69
N VAL A 137 19.21 -10.42 3.90
CA VAL A 137 19.25 -10.29 2.44
C VAL A 137 17.86 -10.44 1.84
N GLU A 138 17.09 -11.45 2.25
CA GLU A 138 15.71 -11.65 1.79
C GLU A 138 14.83 -10.45 2.15
N ALA A 139 14.91 -9.96 3.39
CA ALA A 139 14.13 -8.81 3.84
C ALA A 139 14.47 -7.53 3.04
N ILE A 140 15.76 -7.29 2.75
CA ILE A 140 16.20 -6.16 1.91
C ILE A 140 15.69 -6.31 0.48
N GLN A 141 15.79 -7.51 -0.11
CA GLN A 141 15.29 -7.78 -1.45
C GLN A 141 13.79 -7.54 -1.53
N LEU A 142 13.01 -8.09 -0.60
CA LEU A 142 11.57 -7.89 -0.54
C LEU A 142 11.23 -6.41 -0.40
N ARG A 143 11.85 -5.67 0.54
CA ARG A 143 11.47 -4.27 0.75
C ARG A 143 11.85 -3.34 -0.40
N THR A 144 12.83 -3.71 -1.22
CA THR A 144 13.34 -2.88 -2.34
C THR A 144 12.76 -3.26 -3.70
N LEU A 145 12.04 -4.38 -3.80
CA LEU A 145 11.37 -4.81 -5.02
C LEU A 145 10.27 -3.79 -5.40
N LEU A 146 10.30 -3.35 -6.66
CA LEU A 146 9.18 -2.63 -7.27
C LEU A 146 8.32 -3.65 -8.04
N PRO A 147 7.02 -3.77 -7.76
CA PRO A 147 6.15 -4.69 -8.49
C PRO A 147 6.16 -4.39 -10.00
N GLU A 148 6.35 -5.42 -10.82
CA GLU A 148 6.40 -5.26 -12.27
C GLU A 148 5.05 -4.88 -12.88
N ARG A 149 5.09 -4.07 -13.94
CA ARG A 149 3.97 -3.82 -14.83
C ARG A 149 3.57 -5.10 -15.55
N LYS A 150 2.64 -5.88 -15.02
CA LYS A 150 1.88 -6.78 -15.88
C LYS A 150 0.91 -5.91 -16.67
N ARG A 151 1.26 -5.54 -17.92
CA ARG A 151 0.22 -5.14 -18.88
C ARG A 151 -0.81 -6.27 -18.84
N HIS A 152 -2.07 -5.95 -18.57
CA HIS A 152 -3.15 -6.81 -19.08
C HIS A 152 -2.84 -6.97 -20.56
N ARG A 153 -2.43 -8.18 -20.95
CA ARG A 153 -2.53 -8.57 -22.34
C ARG A 153 -4.02 -8.63 -22.58
N ASP A 154 -4.50 -7.88 -23.57
CA ASP A 154 -5.86 -7.91 -24.08
C ASP A 154 -6.21 -9.28 -24.73
N ASP A 155 -5.69 -10.40 -24.18
CA ASP A 155 -5.73 -11.72 -24.81
C ASP A 155 -6.69 -12.71 -24.10
N ASP A 156 -7.42 -12.30 -23.06
CA ASP A 156 -8.47 -13.14 -22.47
C ASP A 156 -9.85 -12.55 -22.79
N ILE A 157 -10.29 -12.77 -24.04
CA ILE A 157 -11.70 -12.77 -24.49
C ILE A 157 -12.24 -14.19 -24.31
#